data_AF-A0A928F779-F1
#
_entry.id   AF-A0A928F779-F1
#
_cell.length_a   1.000
_cell.length_b   1.000
_cell.length_c   1.000
_cell.angle_alpha   90.00
_cell.angle_beta   90.00
_cell.angle_gamma   90.00
#
_symmetry.space_group_name_H-M   'P 1'
#
loop_
_entity.id
_entity.type
_entity.pdbx_description
1 polymer ?
#
loop_
_entity_poly.entity_id
_entity_poly.type
_entity_poly.pdbx_seq_one_letter_code
_entity_poly.pdbx_strand_id
1 'polypeptide(L)'
;TKITLVAGKAHQKHTEGGDFREATYRAVRHGLMKAGCTLLEPYYKFRLEIPTAAVGRAMSDLQARFADFEPESSNTERTVIRGRAPVATLFDYTKEVIAYTRGEGRLFCTSDGYEPCHDQEAVVARVGYDPEADLDNPPHSVFCAHGAGFTVHWSEVDQYKHLEAGVKDASAGEAILPKAATLGRKYHMSDEELEAIMLRLFGPIKRKQYSEPKLIAGDQKEKPTRHRPARTERSMVIVDGYNLIYADEHLMGTAQFSLEKAREELMDLLSSYVAYTKTELVLVFDAYLVKDGAGSELTRDGYRVVYTKGDQTADAYIERMMHELGPDYSIRTVTDDKLLQFSAVHEGISRMTSREFLEELTRIGNEITEFVRKLAESKA
;
A
#
# COMPACT_ATOMS: atom_id res chain seq x y z
N THR A 1 16.24 8.31 4.02
CA THR A 1 16.32 8.79 5.42
C THR A 1 16.77 7.68 6.34
N LYS A 2 17.66 7.96 7.31
CA LYS A 2 18.06 7.01 8.36
C LYS A 2 17.63 7.57 9.71
N ILE A 3 16.88 6.80 10.48
CA ILE A 3 16.42 7.18 11.83
C ILE A 3 17.11 6.25 12.82
N THR A 4 17.72 6.81 13.86
CA THR A 4 18.42 6.06 14.91
C THR A 4 17.95 6.54 16.27
N LEU A 5 17.47 5.62 17.12
CA LEU A 5 17.20 5.92 18.53
C LEU A 5 18.52 5.94 19.30
N VAL A 6 18.92 7.11 19.80
CA VAL A 6 20.22 7.29 20.48
C VAL A 6 20.09 7.06 22.00
N ALA A 7 19.05 7.61 22.62
CA ALA A 7 18.83 7.51 24.05
C ALA A 7 17.35 7.70 24.39
N GLY A 8 16.93 7.22 25.56
CA GLY A 8 15.58 7.40 26.09
C GLY A 8 15.59 7.41 27.62
N LYS A 9 14.62 8.10 28.22
CA LYS A 9 14.42 8.16 29.67
C LYS A 9 12.97 7.79 29.99
N ALA A 10 12.77 7.00 31.03
CA ALA A 10 11.47 6.48 31.43
C ALA A 10 11.28 6.60 32.94
N HIS A 11 10.03 6.76 33.39
CA HIS A 11 9.67 6.65 34.79
C HIS A 11 8.94 5.32 35.04
N GLN A 12 9.39 4.54 36.04
CA GLN A 12 8.89 3.18 36.28
C GLN A 12 7.36 3.08 36.53
N LYS A 13 6.73 4.16 37.02
CA LYS A 13 5.29 4.17 37.38
C LYS A 13 4.40 5.01 36.47
N HIS A 14 4.99 5.86 35.63
CA HIS A 14 4.24 6.91 34.91
C HIS A 14 4.60 6.95 33.42
N THR A 15 5.32 5.96 32.92
CA THR A 15 5.63 5.85 31.50
C THR A 15 5.06 4.55 30.98
N GLU A 16 4.22 4.66 29.98
CA GLU A 16 3.55 3.57 29.28
C GLU A 16 4.06 3.45 27.84
N GLY A 17 3.69 2.37 27.16
CA GLY A 17 4.10 2.15 25.75
C GLY A 17 3.61 3.27 24.81
N GLY A 18 2.43 3.83 25.09
CA GLY A 18 1.86 4.94 24.32
C GLY A 18 2.72 6.21 24.37
N ASP A 19 3.34 6.50 25.52
CA ASP A 19 4.18 7.70 25.68
C ASP A 19 5.41 7.66 24.78
N PHE A 20 6.02 6.48 24.61
CA PHE A 20 7.16 6.31 23.70
C PHE A 20 6.75 6.43 22.24
N ARG A 21 5.56 5.96 21.88
CA ARG A 21 5.03 6.09 20.52
C ARG A 21 4.83 7.56 20.16
N GLU A 22 4.17 8.30 21.05
CA GLU A 22 3.96 9.75 20.89
C GLU A 22 5.29 10.53 20.85
N ALA A 23 6.21 10.21 21.77
CA ALA A 23 7.55 10.81 21.78
C ALA A 23 8.31 10.54 20.47
N THR A 24 8.16 9.36 19.88
CA THR A 24 8.81 9.00 18.61
C THR A 24 8.26 9.85 17.46
N TYR A 25 6.94 9.96 17.32
CA TYR A 25 6.35 10.76 16.25
C TYR A 25 6.72 12.24 16.37
N ARG A 26 6.66 12.79 17.60
CA ARG A 26 7.06 14.19 17.85
C ARG A 26 8.54 14.42 17.60
N ALA A 27 9.41 13.48 17.97
CA ALA A 27 10.84 13.58 17.68
C ALA A 27 11.13 13.59 16.17
N VAL A 28 10.43 12.76 15.38
CA VAL A 28 10.55 12.75 13.92
C VAL A 28 10.07 14.08 13.33
N ARG A 29 8.89 14.58 13.73
CA ARG A 29 8.34 15.86 13.26
C ARG A 29 9.24 17.04 13.62
N HIS A 30 9.71 17.10 14.86
CA HIS A 30 10.66 18.12 15.30
C HIS A 30 11.96 18.07 14.49
N GLY A 31 12.48 16.88 14.21
CA GLY A 31 13.64 16.70 13.34
C GLY A 31 13.41 17.20 11.91
N LEU A 32 12.23 16.91 11.34
CA LEU A 32 11.84 17.37 10.01
C LEU A 32 11.66 18.90 9.95
N MET A 33 11.05 19.51 10.97
CA MET A 33 10.90 20.97 11.08
C MET A 33 12.27 21.67 11.12
N LYS A 34 13.24 21.08 11.81
CA LYS A 34 14.59 21.65 11.93
C LYS A 34 15.45 21.46 10.68
N ALA A 35 15.41 20.27 10.08
CA ALA A 35 16.26 19.93 8.95
C ALA A 35 15.72 20.47 7.62
N GLY A 36 14.42 20.81 7.57
CA GLY A 36 13.70 21.04 6.33
C GLY A 36 13.36 19.73 5.62
N CYS A 37 12.39 19.81 4.70
CA CYS A 37 11.90 18.66 3.94
C CYS A 37 12.18 18.85 2.44
N THR A 38 12.70 17.80 1.81
CA THR A 38 12.79 17.69 0.36
C THR A 38 11.68 16.77 -0.12
N LEU A 39 10.82 17.28 -0.99
CA LEU A 39 9.79 16.48 -1.63
C LEU A 39 10.46 15.56 -2.64
N LEU A 40 10.07 14.29 -2.61
CA LEU A 40 10.52 13.31 -3.58
C LEU A 40 9.36 13.00 -4.53
N GLU A 41 9.68 12.73 -5.78
CA GLU A 41 8.72 12.26 -6.75
C GLU A 41 9.23 10.98 -7.45
N PRO A 42 8.32 10.13 -7.95
CA PRO A 42 8.71 8.93 -8.66
C PRO A 42 9.25 9.26 -10.04
N TYR A 43 10.28 8.53 -10.46
CA TYR A 43 10.92 8.65 -11.77
C TYR A 43 10.71 7.38 -12.61
N TYR A 44 10.52 7.58 -13.91
CA TYR A 44 10.63 6.52 -14.91
C TYR A 44 12.04 6.47 -15.48
N LYS A 45 12.53 5.25 -15.70
CA LYS A 45 13.54 4.97 -16.71
C LYS A 45 12.82 4.65 -18.00
N PHE A 46 13.13 5.39 -19.06
CA PHE A 46 12.44 5.28 -20.34
C PHE A 46 13.37 4.89 -21.48
N ARG A 47 12.75 4.30 -22.51
CA ARG A 47 13.33 4.05 -23.83
C ARG A 47 12.34 4.52 -24.87
N LEU A 48 12.73 5.51 -25.67
CA LEU A 48 11.94 6.09 -26.74
C LEU A 48 12.53 5.67 -28.09
N GLU A 49 11.77 4.95 -28.90
CA GLU A 49 12.15 4.57 -30.26
C GLU A 49 11.37 5.43 -31.25
N ILE A 50 12.05 6.18 -32.12
CA ILE A 50 11.43 7.11 -33.07
C ILE A 50 12.17 7.15 -34.41
N PRO A 51 11.52 7.59 -35.50
CA PRO A 51 12.20 7.85 -36.77
C PRO A 51 13.25 8.96 -36.62
N THR A 52 14.38 8.85 -37.35
CA THR A 52 15.49 9.83 -37.28
C THR A 52 15.02 11.27 -37.55
N ALA A 53 14.04 11.45 -38.43
CA ALA A 53 13.46 12.76 -38.76
C ALA A 53 12.75 13.44 -37.58
N ALA A 54 12.31 12.68 -36.57
CA ALA A 54 11.55 13.18 -35.42
C ALA A 54 12.41 13.41 -34.16
N VAL A 55 13.72 13.14 -34.22
CA VAL A 55 14.64 13.21 -33.06
C VAL A 55 14.70 14.60 -32.45
N GLY A 56 14.87 15.65 -33.26
CA GLY A 56 14.99 17.02 -32.75
C GLY A 56 13.77 17.48 -31.95
N ARG A 57 12.56 17.10 -32.40
CA ARG A 57 11.32 17.37 -31.67
C ARG A 57 11.27 16.59 -30.37
N ALA A 58 11.54 15.28 -30.41
CA ALA A 58 11.49 14.44 -29.23
C ALA A 58 12.46 14.90 -28.13
N MET A 59 13.66 15.36 -28.52
CA MET A 59 14.66 15.90 -27.58
C MET A 59 14.16 17.18 -26.91
N SER A 60 13.52 18.07 -27.68
CA SER A 60 12.94 19.31 -27.14
C SER A 60 11.80 19.01 -26.16
N ASP A 61 10.91 18.08 -26.50
CA ASP A 61 9.79 17.67 -25.64
C ASP A 61 10.29 16.99 -24.35
N LEU A 62 11.30 16.13 -24.45
CA LEU A 62 11.92 15.48 -23.28
C LEU A 62 12.60 16.52 -22.36
N GLN A 63 13.31 17.51 -22.91
CA GLN A 63 13.89 18.61 -22.13
C GLN A 63 12.81 19.43 -21.42
N ALA A 64 11.73 19.78 -22.13
CA ALA A 64 10.60 20.51 -21.55
C ALA A 64 9.88 19.73 -20.43
N ARG A 65 10.06 18.41 -20.39
CA ARG A 65 9.49 17.50 -19.38
C ARG A 65 10.49 17.12 -18.29
N PHE A 66 11.60 17.85 -18.17
CA PHE A 66 12.64 17.63 -17.15
C PHE A 66 13.25 16.22 -17.21
N ALA A 67 13.32 15.64 -18.41
CA ALA A 67 13.99 14.37 -18.63
C ALA A 67 15.51 14.56 -18.72
N ASP A 68 16.24 13.67 -18.04
CA ASP A 68 17.67 13.46 -18.19
C ASP A 68 17.89 12.30 -19.16
N PHE A 69 18.58 12.51 -20.28
CA PHE A 69 18.68 11.50 -21.33
C PHE A 69 19.95 11.60 -22.15
N GLU A 70 20.28 10.47 -22.77
CA GLU A 70 21.37 10.34 -23.73
C GLU A 70 20.83 9.76 -25.05
N PRO A 71 21.03 10.44 -26.19
CA PRO A 71 20.63 9.91 -27.48
C PRO A 71 21.59 8.80 -27.92
N GLU A 72 21.05 7.60 -28.18
CA GLU A 72 21.76 6.48 -28.79
C GLU A 72 21.32 6.34 -30.26
N SER A 73 22.22 6.58 -31.21
CA SER A 73 21.90 6.31 -32.62
C SER A 73 21.93 4.80 -32.89
N SER A 74 20.90 4.29 -33.56
CA SER A 74 20.81 2.86 -33.93
C SER A 74 20.19 2.72 -35.31
N ASN A 75 20.99 2.30 -36.31
CA ASN A 75 20.63 2.26 -37.74
C ASN A 75 20.33 3.64 -38.37
N THR A 76 20.27 3.68 -39.71
CA THR A 76 20.04 4.92 -40.49
C THR A 76 18.61 5.45 -40.39
N GLU A 77 17.62 4.60 -40.11
CA GLU A 77 16.19 4.96 -40.20
C GLU A 77 15.51 5.24 -38.85
N ARG A 78 16.08 4.76 -37.73
CA ARG A 78 15.50 4.92 -36.39
C ARG A 78 16.53 5.40 -35.38
N THR A 79 16.06 5.96 -34.28
CA THR A 79 16.91 6.42 -33.18
C THR A 79 16.27 6.02 -31.86
N VAL A 80 17.10 5.64 -30.90
CA VAL A 80 16.67 5.24 -29.56
C VAL A 80 17.18 6.27 -28.57
N ILE A 81 16.29 6.87 -27.80
CA ILE A 81 16.67 7.79 -26.72
C ILE A 81 16.40 7.08 -25.39
N ARG A 82 17.40 7.01 -24.53
CA ARG A 82 17.27 6.43 -23.20
C ARG A 82 17.47 7.51 -22.17
N GLY A 83 16.70 7.46 -21.10
CA GLY A 83 16.82 8.45 -20.05
C GLY A 83 15.95 8.14 -18.85
N ARG A 84 15.85 9.15 -17.99
CA ARG A 84 15.02 9.16 -16.81
C ARG A 84 14.21 10.45 -16.79
N ALA A 85 12.96 10.39 -16.35
CA ALA A 85 12.18 11.60 -16.12
C ALA A 85 11.11 11.39 -15.05
N PRO A 86 10.59 12.48 -14.48
CA PRO A 86 9.45 12.43 -13.57
C PRO A 86 8.25 11.69 -14.18
N VAL A 87 7.60 10.86 -13.37
CA VAL A 87 6.37 10.17 -13.80
C VAL A 87 5.28 11.17 -14.18
N ALA A 88 5.17 12.26 -13.41
CA ALA A 88 4.17 13.30 -13.61
C ALA A 88 4.25 13.96 -14.99
N THR A 89 5.46 14.10 -15.55
CA THR A 89 5.67 14.78 -16.84
C THR A 89 5.62 13.83 -18.03
N LEU A 90 5.88 12.53 -17.84
CA LEU A 90 5.91 11.53 -18.92
C LEU A 90 4.60 10.76 -19.13
N PHE A 91 3.66 10.81 -18.18
CA PHE A 91 2.46 9.95 -18.19
C PHE A 91 1.65 10.01 -19.51
N ASP A 92 1.45 11.20 -20.08
CA ASP A 92 0.70 11.37 -21.33
C ASP A 92 1.56 11.48 -22.59
N TYR A 93 2.89 11.43 -22.46
CA TYR A 93 3.80 11.72 -23.57
C TYR A 93 3.68 10.70 -24.72
N THR A 94 3.30 9.45 -24.43
CA THR A 94 3.08 8.41 -25.46
C THR A 94 2.10 8.86 -26.55
N LYS A 95 1.05 9.62 -26.21
CA LYS A 95 0.05 10.10 -27.18
C LYS A 95 0.66 11.14 -28.14
N GLU A 96 1.46 12.05 -27.61
CA GLU A 96 2.15 13.07 -28.42
C GLU A 96 3.19 12.44 -29.35
N VAL A 97 3.97 11.48 -28.83
CA VAL A 97 4.93 10.69 -29.62
C VAL A 97 4.24 10.04 -30.81
N ILE A 98 3.13 9.33 -30.58
CA ILE A 98 2.35 8.69 -31.64
C ILE A 98 1.88 9.73 -32.68
N ALA A 99 1.38 10.88 -32.24
CA ALA A 99 0.85 11.92 -33.12
C ALA A 99 1.93 12.49 -34.07
N TYR A 100 3.08 12.90 -33.54
CA TYR A 100 4.11 13.54 -34.38
C TYR A 100 4.97 12.54 -35.17
N THR A 101 5.00 11.27 -34.77
CA THR A 101 5.67 10.19 -35.52
C THR A 101 4.75 9.43 -36.46
N ARG A 102 3.48 9.84 -36.59
CA ARG A 102 2.46 9.14 -37.41
C ARG A 102 2.31 7.65 -37.04
N GLY A 103 2.44 7.34 -35.74
CA GLY A 103 2.30 5.98 -35.20
C GLY A 103 3.57 5.12 -35.22
N GLU A 104 4.69 5.65 -35.71
CA GLU A 104 5.95 4.88 -35.76
C GLU A 104 6.74 4.91 -34.44
N GLY A 105 6.49 5.90 -33.59
CA GLY A 105 7.17 6.10 -32.33
C GLY A 105 6.63 5.22 -31.20
N ARG A 106 7.53 4.74 -30.33
CA ARG A 106 7.19 3.89 -29.18
C ARG A 106 7.93 4.35 -27.94
N LEU A 107 7.20 4.61 -26.87
CA LEU A 107 7.75 4.93 -25.55
C LEU A 107 7.56 3.74 -24.62
N PHE A 108 8.65 3.30 -24.00
CA PHE A 108 8.65 2.27 -22.95
C PHE A 108 9.10 2.91 -21.64
N CYS A 109 8.37 2.68 -20.56
CA CYS A 109 8.68 3.23 -19.23
C CYS A 109 8.69 2.11 -18.18
N THR A 110 9.65 2.17 -17.27
CA THR A 110 9.74 1.31 -16.08
C THR A 110 10.05 2.18 -14.86
N SER A 111 9.48 1.86 -13.70
CA SER A 111 9.77 2.58 -12.44
C SER A 111 11.26 2.51 -12.09
N ASP A 112 11.89 3.65 -11.77
CA ASP A 112 13.33 3.79 -11.46
C ASP A 112 13.60 4.35 -10.06
N GLY A 113 12.57 4.44 -9.21
CA GLY A 113 12.68 4.92 -7.84
C GLY A 113 12.21 6.36 -7.69
N TYR A 114 12.81 7.08 -6.75
CA TYR A 114 12.42 8.43 -6.37
C TYR A 114 13.61 9.37 -6.38
N GLU A 115 13.42 10.56 -6.92
CA GLU A 115 14.40 11.64 -6.92
C GLU A 115 13.77 12.94 -6.37
N PRO A 116 14.57 13.98 -6.06
CA PRO A 116 14.04 15.26 -5.61
C PRO A 116 13.05 15.81 -6.63
N CYS A 117 11.93 16.31 -6.14
CA CYS A 117 10.86 16.83 -6.99
C CYS A 117 11.37 17.99 -7.82
N HIS A 118 11.21 17.89 -9.15
CA HIS A 118 11.61 18.91 -10.11
C HIS A 118 10.90 20.26 -9.87
N ASP A 119 9.69 20.24 -9.30
CA ASP A 119 8.87 21.42 -9.05
C ASP A 119 8.29 21.43 -7.63
N GLN A 120 9.18 21.32 -6.63
CA GLN A 120 8.76 21.28 -5.22
C GLN A 120 7.98 22.53 -4.80
N GLU A 121 8.42 23.73 -5.19
CA GLU A 121 7.81 24.99 -4.74
C GLU A 121 6.35 25.12 -5.18
N ALA A 122 6.05 24.82 -6.45
CA ALA A 122 4.67 24.90 -6.95
C ALA A 122 3.78 23.84 -6.31
N VAL A 123 4.30 22.63 -6.08
CA VAL A 123 3.55 21.55 -5.42
C VAL A 123 3.25 21.93 -3.97
N VAL A 124 4.23 22.43 -3.22
CA VAL A 124 4.06 22.88 -1.83
C VAL A 124 3.07 24.04 -1.76
N ALA A 125 3.20 25.04 -2.63
CA ALA A 125 2.27 26.17 -2.67
C ALA A 125 0.83 25.75 -3.00
N ARG A 126 0.65 24.80 -3.92
CA ARG A 126 -0.67 24.27 -4.30
C ARG A 126 -1.32 23.45 -3.19
N VAL A 127 -0.55 22.63 -2.49
CA VAL A 127 -1.06 21.82 -1.37
C VAL A 127 -1.32 22.70 -0.15
N GLY A 128 -0.47 23.71 0.08
CA GLY A 128 -0.65 24.69 1.16
C GLY A 128 -0.60 24.08 2.56
N TYR A 129 0.12 22.97 2.73
CA TYR A 129 0.22 22.28 4.02
C TYR A 129 0.97 23.15 5.04
N ASP A 130 0.27 23.52 6.11
CA ASP A 130 0.83 24.20 7.27
C ASP A 130 1.04 23.19 8.40
N PRO A 131 2.29 22.83 8.73
CA PRO A 131 2.57 21.86 9.79
C PRO A 131 2.14 22.36 11.16
N GLU A 132 2.10 23.67 11.43
CA GLU A 132 1.71 24.19 12.74
C GLU A 132 0.19 24.22 12.95
N ALA A 133 -0.58 24.18 11.86
CA ALA A 133 -2.04 24.06 11.90
C ALA A 133 -2.55 22.61 11.93
N ASP A 134 -1.67 21.62 11.77
CA ASP A 134 -2.05 20.19 11.82
C ASP A 134 -2.30 19.72 13.26
N LEU A 135 -3.57 19.53 13.60
CA LEU A 135 -4.01 19.06 14.93
C LEU A 135 -3.78 17.56 15.15
N ASP A 136 -3.74 16.76 14.08
CA ASP A 136 -3.50 15.32 14.15
C ASP A 136 -1.99 15.01 14.29
N ASN A 137 -1.16 15.87 13.71
CA ASN A 137 0.30 15.73 13.69
C ASN A 137 1.04 16.97 14.18
N PRO A 138 0.76 17.47 15.40
CA PRO A 138 1.34 18.71 15.87
C PRO A 138 2.87 18.60 15.99
N PRO A 139 3.63 19.61 15.53
CA PRO A 139 5.09 19.62 15.56
C PRO A 139 5.64 19.92 16.96
N HIS A 140 4.78 20.43 17.85
CA HIS A 140 5.11 20.76 19.23
C HIS A 140 5.41 19.51 20.07
N SER A 141 6.13 19.67 21.17
CA SER A 141 6.40 18.58 22.11
C SER A 141 5.62 18.78 23.41
N VAL A 142 5.38 17.71 24.14
CA VAL A 142 4.70 17.74 25.45
C VAL A 142 5.69 17.33 26.52
N PHE A 143 5.80 18.14 27.57
CA PHE A 143 6.64 17.89 28.72
C PHE A 143 5.79 17.85 29.99
N CYS A 144 6.25 17.14 31.01
CA CYS A 144 5.55 17.06 32.29
C CYS A 144 6.35 17.80 33.37
N ALA A 145 5.71 18.75 34.05
CA ALA A 145 6.24 19.40 35.25
C ALA A 145 5.18 19.38 36.35
N HIS A 146 5.58 19.05 37.58
CA HIS A 146 4.68 18.98 38.75
C HIS A 146 3.43 18.08 38.55
N GLY A 147 3.53 17.05 37.71
CA GLY A 147 2.43 16.11 37.43
C GLY A 147 1.42 16.58 36.39
N ALA A 148 1.63 17.75 35.76
CA ALA A 148 0.82 18.24 34.64
C ALA A 148 1.65 18.29 33.35
N GLY A 149 1.02 17.88 32.24
CA GLY A 149 1.59 18.03 30.90
C GLY A 149 1.40 19.47 30.40
N PHE A 150 2.45 20.05 29.81
CA PHE A 150 2.41 21.33 29.11
C PHE A 150 3.04 21.18 27.73
N THR A 151 2.56 21.97 26.78
CA THR A 151 3.05 21.96 25.39
C THR A 151 4.17 22.96 25.24
N VAL A 152 5.25 22.56 24.57
CA VAL A 152 6.41 23.39 24.24
C VAL A 152 6.47 23.53 22.72
N HIS A 153 6.62 24.77 22.26
CA HIS A 153 6.72 25.07 20.85
C HIS A 153 7.94 24.37 20.23
N TRP A 154 7.84 23.95 18.96
CA TRP A 154 8.83 23.07 18.34
C TRP A 154 10.23 23.70 18.34
N SER A 155 10.33 25.03 18.19
CA SER A 155 11.59 25.76 18.21
C SER A 155 12.25 25.85 19.60
N GLU A 156 11.50 25.59 20.67
CA GLU A 156 11.96 25.72 22.05
C GLU A 156 12.29 24.37 22.70
N VAL A 157 11.94 23.26 22.06
CA VAL A 157 12.11 21.89 22.59
C VAL A 157 13.53 21.59 23.05
N ASP A 158 14.53 22.15 22.37
CA ASP A 158 15.95 21.98 22.73
C ASP A 158 16.30 22.50 24.13
N GLN A 159 15.55 23.47 24.66
CA GLN A 159 15.78 24.04 25.98
C GLN A 159 15.20 23.17 27.10
N TYR A 160 14.22 22.32 26.75
CA TYR A 160 13.49 21.47 27.69
C TYR A 160 13.91 20.00 27.63
N LYS A 161 14.69 19.60 26.61
CA LYS A 161 15.13 18.21 26.45
C LYS A 161 15.93 17.75 27.66
N HIS A 162 15.57 16.57 28.19
CA HIS A 162 16.24 15.99 29.36
C HIS A 162 17.53 15.22 29.01
N LEU A 163 17.78 14.98 27.73
CA LEU A 163 18.91 14.21 27.23
C LEU A 163 19.56 14.97 26.08
N GLU A 164 20.88 15.07 26.12
CA GLU A 164 21.67 15.51 24.97
C GLU A 164 21.81 14.36 23.99
N ALA A 165 21.36 14.57 22.75
CA ALA A 165 21.66 13.65 21.67
C ALA A 165 23.15 13.81 21.33
N GLY A 166 23.99 12.86 21.74
CA GLY A 166 25.40 12.81 21.37
C GLY A 166 25.61 12.51 19.88
N VAL A 167 25.07 13.35 19.01
CA VAL A 167 25.30 13.30 17.57
C VAL A 167 26.69 13.89 17.36
N LYS A 168 27.71 13.03 17.18
CA LYS A 168 28.95 13.49 16.56
C LYS A 168 28.54 14.06 15.20
N ASP A 169 28.80 15.33 14.95
CA ASP A 169 28.56 15.97 13.65
C ASP A 169 29.15 15.08 12.56
N ALA A 170 28.27 14.31 11.92
CA ALA A 170 28.63 13.59 10.71
C ALA A 170 28.71 14.69 9.64
N SER A 171 29.92 15.16 9.40
CA SER A 171 30.29 15.99 8.26
C SER A 171 29.41 15.64 7.07
N ALA A 172 28.73 16.64 6.50
CA ALA A 172 27.80 16.55 5.39
C ALA A 172 28.27 15.54 4.33
N GLY A 173 27.84 14.29 4.49
CA GLY A 173 28.03 13.24 3.49
C GLY A 173 26.94 13.41 2.45
N GLU A 174 27.32 13.32 1.18
CA GLU A 174 26.43 13.42 0.02
C GLU A 174 25.07 12.77 0.29
N ALA A 175 24.00 13.48 -0.08
CA ALA A 175 22.65 12.98 0.00
C ALA A 175 22.55 11.63 -0.72
N ILE A 176 22.48 10.55 0.05
CA ILE A 176 22.26 9.21 -0.49
C ILE A 176 20.82 9.16 -0.96
N LEU A 177 20.60 9.56 -2.22
CA LEU A 177 19.38 9.27 -2.95
C LEU A 177 19.21 7.74 -2.97
N PRO A 178 18.02 7.22 -2.64
CA PRO A 178 17.76 5.79 -2.77
C PRO A 178 17.76 5.43 -4.26
N LYS A 179 18.95 5.12 -4.82
CA LYS A 179 19.04 4.36 -6.07
C LYS A 179 18.18 3.13 -5.90
N ALA A 180 17.35 2.84 -6.90
CA ALA A 180 16.44 1.70 -6.96
C ALA A 180 17.09 0.43 -6.41
N ALA A 181 16.97 0.25 -5.09
CA ALA A 181 17.28 -0.99 -4.44
C ALA A 181 16.03 -1.81 -4.67
N THR A 182 16.17 -2.77 -5.58
CA THR A 182 15.46 -4.05 -5.51
C THR A 182 15.01 -4.30 -4.07
N LEU A 183 13.68 -4.37 -3.86
CA LEU A 183 13.07 -4.80 -2.61
C LEU A 183 13.83 -6.04 -2.11
N GLY A 184 14.68 -5.86 -1.11
CA GLY A 184 15.59 -6.91 -0.67
C GLY A 184 16.98 -6.41 -0.26
N ARG A 185 17.07 -5.55 0.75
CA ARG A 185 18.30 -5.44 1.55
C ARG A 185 18.01 -5.75 3.01
N LYS A 186 18.43 -6.96 3.38
CA LYS A 186 18.59 -7.47 4.74
C LYS A 186 19.44 -6.48 5.55
N TYR A 187 19.00 -6.16 6.76
CA TYR A 187 19.82 -5.50 7.76
C TYR A 187 21.02 -6.42 8.06
N HIS A 188 22.24 -5.87 7.95
CA HIS A 188 23.47 -6.56 8.33
C HIS A 188 23.77 -6.24 9.79
N MET A 189 23.10 -6.93 10.71
CA MET A 189 23.60 -7.13 12.08
C MET A 189 24.26 -8.52 12.09
N SER A 190 25.36 -8.71 12.81
CA SER A 190 25.91 -10.06 12.99
C SER A 190 24.91 -10.90 13.76
N ASP A 191 24.66 -12.12 13.30
CA ASP A 191 23.67 -13.04 13.89
C ASP A 191 23.91 -13.25 15.40
N GLU A 192 25.16 -13.15 15.85
CA GLU A 192 25.56 -13.27 17.26
C GLU A 192 24.98 -12.17 18.16
N GLU A 193 24.94 -10.91 17.70
CA GLU A 193 24.35 -9.81 18.48
C GLU A 193 22.82 -9.87 18.48
N LEU A 194 22.23 -10.29 17.36
CA LEU A 194 20.79 -10.44 17.22
C LEU A 194 20.27 -11.58 18.11
N GLU A 195 21.00 -12.70 18.17
CA GLU A 195 20.68 -13.85 19.01
C GLU A 195 20.84 -13.53 20.51
N ALA A 196 21.85 -12.75 20.90
CA ALA A 196 22.03 -12.32 22.28
C ALA A 196 20.87 -11.43 22.77
N ILE A 197 20.37 -10.54 21.91
CA ILE A 197 19.23 -9.67 22.20
C ILE A 197 17.92 -10.49 22.26
N MET A 198 17.72 -11.41 21.31
CA MET A 198 16.54 -12.28 21.24
C MET A 198 16.43 -13.21 22.46
N LEU A 199 17.53 -13.84 22.87
CA LEU A 199 17.57 -14.75 24.04
C LEU A 199 17.31 -14.00 25.36
N ARG A 200 17.80 -12.75 25.46
CA ARG A 200 17.64 -11.92 26.65
C ARG A 200 16.22 -11.35 26.81
N LEU A 201 15.52 -11.07 25.69
CA LEU A 201 14.18 -10.48 25.72
C LEU A 201 13.04 -11.51 25.70
N PHE A 202 13.22 -12.66 25.03
CA PHE A 202 12.09 -13.56 24.72
C PHE A 202 12.29 -15.02 25.17
N GLY A 203 13.43 -15.37 25.77
CA GLY A 203 13.73 -16.75 26.18
C GLY A 203 14.07 -17.70 25.01
N PRO A 204 14.48 -18.95 25.30
CA PRO A 204 15.03 -19.86 24.29
C PRO A 204 13.96 -20.34 23.29
N ILE A 205 14.11 -19.94 22.03
CA ILE A 205 13.28 -20.38 20.91
C ILE A 205 13.66 -21.84 20.57
N LYS A 206 12.74 -22.79 20.77
CA LYS A 206 12.91 -24.16 20.26
C LYS A 206 12.72 -24.19 18.74
N ARG A 207 13.80 -24.10 17.98
CA ARG A 207 13.83 -24.36 16.52
C ARG A 207 14.28 -25.80 16.26
N LYS A 208 13.50 -26.57 15.49
CA LYS A 208 13.96 -27.86 14.95
C LYS A 208 15.10 -27.58 13.96
N GLN A 209 16.26 -28.20 14.19
CA GLN A 209 17.43 -28.11 13.32
C GLN A 209 17.12 -28.69 11.93
N TYR A 210 17.28 -27.85 10.91
CA TYR A 210 17.38 -28.28 9.53
C TYR A 210 18.83 -28.73 9.29
N SER A 211 19.06 -30.01 9.02
CA SER A 211 20.36 -30.50 8.55
C SER A 211 20.48 -30.22 7.05
N GLU A 212 21.59 -29.63 6.63
CA GLU A 212 21.91 -29.42 5.20
C GLU A 212 21.93 -30.75 4.43
N PRO A 213 21.31 -30.83 3.23
CA PRO A 213 21.47 -31.99 2.37
C PRO A 213 22.83 -31.93 1.66
N LYS A 214 23.62 -33.00 1.80
CA LYS A 214 24.82 -33.22 0.98
C LYS A 214 24.42 -33.39 -0.49
N LEU A 215 25.06 -32.63 -1.37
CA LEU A 215 25.00 -32.80 -2.81
C LEU A 215 25.62 -34.15 -3.19
N ILE A 216 24.80 -35.05 -3.76
CA ILE A 216 25.30 -36.19 -4.54
C ILE A 216 25.01 -35.89 -6.00
N ALA A 217 26.08 -35.86 -6.80
CA ALA A 217 26.04 -35.71 -8.24
C ALA A 217 25.42 -36.96 -8.90
N GLY A 218 24.58 -36.75 -9.92
CA GLY A 218 24.23 -37.81 -10.87
C GLY A 218 22.75 -37.84 -11.25
N ASP A 219 22.55 -37.80 -12.56
CA ASP A 219 21.39 -38.23 -13.35
C ASP A 219 20.16 -37.33 -13.46
N GLN A 220 20.05 -36.79 -14.68
CA GLN A 220 18.84 -36.26 -15.30
C GLN A 220 17.71 -37.29 -15.24
N LYS A 221 16.63 -36.97 -14.54
CA LYS A 221 15.29 -37.51 -14.80
C LYS A 221 14.25 -36.42 -14.54
N GLU A 222 13.29 -36.33 -15.45
CA GLU A 222 12.22 -35.34 -15.51
C GLU A 222 11.56 -35.12 -14.14
N LYS A 223 11.36 -33.84 -13.79
CA LYS A 223 10.73 -33.47 -12.52
C LYS A 223 9.25 -33.89 -12.54
N PRO A 224 8.78 -34.73 -11.60
CA PRO A 224 7.35 -34.95 -11.41
C PRO A 224 6.73 -33.67 -10.85
N THR A 225 5.59 -33.28 -11.42
CA THR A 225 4.72 -32.23 -10.91
C THR A 225 4.36 -32.54 -9.46
N ARG A 226 4.84 -31.71 -8.52
CA ARG A 226 4.42 -31.82 -7.12
C ARG A 226 2.95 -31.43 -7.03
N HIS A 227 2.07 -32.43 -6.91
CA HIS A 227 0.73 -32.26 -6.39
C HIS A 227 0.83 -31.59 -5.00
N ARG A 228 0.35 -30.35 -4.91
CA ARG A 228 0.08 -29.66 -3.65
C ARG A 228 -1.12 -30.37 -3.00
N PRO A 229 -1.09 -30.67 -1.68
CA PRO A 229 -2.22 -31.32 -1.03
C PRO A 229 -3.46 -30.43 -1.15
N ALA A 230 -4.61 -31.06 -1.40
CA ALA A 230 -5.89 -30.39 -1.55
C ALA A 230 -6.20 -29.55 -0.31
N ARG A 231 -6.24 -28.21 -0.49
CA ARG A 231 -6.82 -27.29 0.49
C ARG A 231 -8.31 -27.64 0.62
N THR A 232 -8.84 -27.54 1.82
CA THR A 232 -10.23 -27.79 2.23
C THR A 232 -11.24 -27.22 1.23
N GLU A 233 -12.32 -27.96 0.95
CA GLU A 233 -13.35 -27.65 -0.08
C GLU A 233 -14.18 -26.38 0.19
N ARG A 234 -13.90 -25.61 1.25
CA ARG A 234 -14.68 -24.42 1.62
C ARG A 234 -13.95 -23.14 1.23
N SER A 235 -14.44 -22.49 0.17
CA SER A 235 -14.00 -21.16 -0.27
C SER A 235 -14.88 -20.07 0.34
N MET A 236 -14.24 -19.01 0.83
CA MET A 236 -14.93 -17.85 1.42
C MET A 236 -14.39 -16.55 0.83
N VAL A 237 -15.27 -15.58 0.61
CA VAL A 237 -14.90 -14.21 0.21
C VAL A 237 -15.25 -13.25 1.35
N ILE A 238 -14.29 -12.44 1.79
CA ILE A 238 -14.52 -11.37 2.76
C ILE A 238 -14.43 -10.04 2.02
N VAL A 239 -15.44 -9.20 2.13
CA VAL A 239 -15.58 -7.95 1.39
C VAL A 239 -15.71 -6.79 2.36
N ASP A 240 -14.89 -5.76 2.16
CA ASP A 240 -15.11 -4.45 2.77
C ASP A 240 -16.17 -3.68 1.97
N GLY A 241 -17.33 -3.46 2.59
CA GLY A 241 -18.50 -2.91 1.91
C GLY A 241 -18.37 -1.46 1.50
N TYR A 242 -17.67 -0.61 2.26
CA TYR A 242 -17.52 0.80 1.86
C TYR A 242 -16.52 0.97 0.75
N ASN A 243 -15.40 0.24 0.81
CA ASN A 243 -14.43 0.23 -0.28
C ASN A 243 -15.09 -0.20 -1.59
N LEU A 244 -16.00 -1.18 -1.55
CA LEU A 244 -16.74 -1.61 -2.73
C LEU A 244 -17.77 -0.59 -3.24
N ILE A 245 -18.51 0.08 -2.33
CA ILE A 245 -19.46 1.15 -2.70
C ILE A 245 -18.75 2.33 -3.37
N TYR A 246 -17.60 2.75 -2.84
CA TYR A 246 -16.84 3.88 -3.39
C TYR A 246 -16.08 3.55 -4.67
N ALA A 247 -15.82 2.27 -4.92
CA ALA A 247 -15.14 1.81 -6.14
C ALA A 247 -16.09 1.74 -7.36
N ASP A 248 -17.40 1.67 -7.16
CA ASP A 248 -18.40 1.62 -8.23
C ASP A 248 -19.09 2.97 -8.44
N GLU A 249 -19.09 3.48 -9.67
CA GLU A 249 -19.65 4.81 -9.98
C GLU A 249 -21.17 4.89 -9.71
N HIS A 250 -21.91 3.79 -9.90
CA HIS A 250 -23.35 3.74 -9.70
C HIS A 250 -23.71 3.70 -8.20
N LEU A 251 -23.08 2.82 -7.44
CA LEU A 251 -23.26 2.72 -5.99
C LEU A 251 -22.78 3.98 -5.27
N MET A 252 -21.67 4.57 -5.70
CA MET A 252 -21.21 5.87 -5.19
C MET A 252 -22.24 6.97 -5.47
N GLY A 253 -22.81 6.99 -6.69
CA GLY A 253 -23.89 7.90 -7.05
C GLY A 253 -25.10 7.74 -6.13
N THR A 254 -25.55 6.51 -5.85
CA THR A 254 -26.63 6.25 -4.90
C THR A 254 -26.26 6.68 -3.47
N ALA A 255 -25.03 6.40 -3.04
CA ALA A 255 -24.55 6.70 -1.69
C ALA A 255 -24.52 8.20 -1.37
N GLN A 256 -24.33 9.06 -2.37
CA GLN A 256 -24.41 10.52 -2.22
C GLN A 256 -25.81 11.00 -1.79
N PHE A 257 -26.87 10.28 -2.15
CA PHE A 257 -28.25 10.61 -1.80
C PHE A 257 -28.76 9.80 -0.60
N SER A 258 -28.42 8.51 -0.54
CA SER A 258 -28.78 7.62 0.57
C SER A 258 -27.78 6.48 0.67
N LEU A 259 -26.97 6.52 1.74
CA LEU A 259 -26.04 5.44 2.06
C LEU A 259 -26.76 4.13 2.37
N GLU A 260 -27.95 4.20 2.98
CA GLU A 260 -28.77 3.02 3.28
C GLU A 260 -29.20 2.32 1.99
N LYS A 261 -29.65 3.10 0.99
CA LYS A 261 -30.04 2.57 -0.31
C LYS A 261 -28.85 1.97 -1.08
N ALA A 262 -27.68 2.59 -1.02
CA ALA A 262 -26.47 2.05 -1.64
C ALA A 262 -26.04 0.72 -1.00
N ARG A 263 -26.22 0.57 0.33
CA ARG A 263 -25.98 -0.70 1.01
C ARG A 263 -26.97 -1.77 0.54
N GLU A 264 -28.26 -1.45 0.44
CA GLU A 264 -29.28 -2.38 -0.08
C GLU A 264 -28.96 -2.83 -1.52
N GLU A 265 -28.64 -1.90 -2.41
CA GLU A 265 -28.25 -2.20 -3.80
C GLU A 265 -27.01 -3.11 -3.87
N LEU A 266 -26.00 -2.85 -3.04
CA LEU A 266 -24.83 -3.72 -2.95
C LEU A 266 -25.18 -5.12 -2.40
N MET A 267 -26.05 -5.20 -1.39
CA MET A 267 -26.49 -6.48 -0.83
C MET A 267 -27.20 -7.35 -1.87
N ASP A 268 -28.06 -6.75 -2.69
CA ASP A 268 -28.78 -7.45 -3.75
C ASP A 268 -27.83 -7.98 -4.84
N LEU A 269 -26.83 -7.18 -5.21
CA LEU A 269 -25.79 -7.58 -6.17
C LEU A 269 -24.98 -8.77 -5.65
N LEU A 270 -24.54 -8.72 -4.40
CA LEU A 270 -23.73 -9.79 -3.80
C LEU A 270 -24.55 -11.05 -3.50
N SER A 271 -25.84 -10.91 -3.16
CA SER A 271 -26.74 -12.05 -3.00
C SER A 271 -26.85 -12.86 -4.30
N SER A 272 -26.97 -12.16 -5.45
CA SER A 272 -26.99 -12.79 -6.77
C SER A 272 -25.68 -13.52 -7.08
N TYR A 273 -24.53 -12.93 -6.70
CA TYR A 273 -23.22 -13.56 -6.83
C TYR A 273 -23.08 -14.83 -5.99
N VAL A 274 -23.46 -14.79 -4.72
CA VAL A 274 -23.39 -15.94 -3.80
C VAL A 274 -24.27 -17.08 -4.30
N ALA A 275 -25.48 -16.78 -4.77
CA ALA A 275 -26.41 -17.78 -5.30
C ALA A 275 -25.85 -18.50 -6.54
N TYR A 276 -25.17 -17.77 -7.43
CA TYR A 276 -24.60 -18.34 -8.66
C TYR A 276 -23.29 -19.11 -8.41
N THR A 277 -22.37 -18.52 -7.64
CA THR A 277 -21.03 -19.09 -7.39
C THR A 277 -21.02 -20.14 -6.29
N LYS A 278 -22.08 -20.22 -5.48
CA LYS A 278 -22.18 -21.08 -4.29
C LYS A 278 -21.03 -20.88 -3.30
N THR A 279 -20.46 -19.68 -3.26
CA THR A 279 -19.34 -19.33 -2.38
C THR A 279 -19.84 -18.62 -1.13
N GLU A 280 -19.28 -18.94 0.04
CA GLU A 280 -19.61 -18.21 1.27
C GLU A 280 -19.05 -16.78 1.21
N LEU A 281 -19.87 -15.78 1.50
CA LEU A 281 -19.44 -14.38 1.46
C LEU A 281 -19.76 -13.65 2.75
N VAL A 282 -18.78 -12.95 3.31
CA VAL A 282 -18.91 -12.07 4.46
C VAL A 282 -18.70 -10.63 4.00
N LEU A 283 -19.75 -9.82 4.07
CA LEU A 283 -19.71 -8.38 3.81
C LEU A 283 -19.60 -7.63 5.14
N VAL A 284 -18.59 -6.78 5.29
CA VAL A 284 -18.35 -6.02 6.53
C VAL A 284 -18.56 -4.53 6.26
N PHE A 285 -19.35 -3.89 7.11
CA PHE A 285 -19.53 -2.44 7.15
C PHE A 285 -19.03 -1.88 8.47
N ASP A 286 -18.30 -0.77 8.40
CA ASP A 286 -17.94 0.03 9.58
C ASP A 286 -19.20 0.65 10.24
N ALA A 287 -19.26 0.54 11.57
CA ALA A 287 -20.28 1.08 12.46
C ALA A 287 -20.39 2.61 12.42
N TYR A 288 -19.33 3.31 12.01
CA TYR A 288 -19.22 4.77 12.05
C TYR A 288 -20.37 5.51 11.33
N LEU A 289 -21.12 4.82 10.46
CA LEU A 289 -22.19 5.38 9.61
C LEU A 289 -23.57 4.77 9.87
N VAL A 290 -23.82 4.12 11.02
CA VAL A 290 -25.14 3.55 11.39
C VAL A 290 -25.64 4.20 12.68
N LYS A 291 -26.88 4.70 12.68
CA LYS A 291 -27.47 5.48 13.78
C LYS A 291 -27.69 4.69 15.08
N ASP A 292 -27.70 3.36 15.03
CA ASP A 292 -27.89 2.48 16.19
C ASP A 292 -26.66 1.59 16.40
N GLY A 293 -25.75 2.03 17.27
CA GLY A 293 -24.41 1.47 17.52
C GLY A 293 -24.35 0.11 18.23
N ALA A 294 -25.38 -0.72 18.13
CA ALA A 294 -25.33 -2.12 18.54
C ALA A 294 -24.98 -2.96 17.31
N GLY A 295 -23.69 -3.28 17.13
CA GLY A 295 -23.22 -4.08 16.00
C GLY A 295 -24.14 -5.26 15.71
N SER A 296 -24.55 -5.39 14.45
CA SER A 296 -25.60 -6.33 14.03
C SER A 296 -25.05 -7.28 12.97
N GLU A 297 -25.44 -8.55 13.06
CA GLU A 297 -25.09 -9.57 12.09
C GLU A 297 -26.37 -10.11 11.44
N LEU A 298 -26.45 -10.00 10.12
CA LEU A 298 -27.52 -10.56 9.31
C LEU A 298 -26.97 -11.75 8.52
N THR A 299 -27.53 -12.94 8.74
CA THR A 299 -27.15 -14.14 7.97
C THR A 299 -28.30 -14.59 7.08
N ARG A 300 -28.01 -14.78 5.78
CA ARG A 300 -28.95 -15.33 4.78
C ARG A 300 -28.19 -16.29 3.87
N ASP A 301 -28.59 -17.56 3.76
CA ASP A 301 -28.12 -18.56 2.78
C ASP A 301 -26.70 -18.36 2.18
N GLY A 302 -25.65 -18.50 3.01
CA GLY A 302 -24.24 -18.40 2.59
C GLY A 302 -23.70 -16.97 2.44
N TYR A 303 -24.53 -15.96 2.68
CA TYR A 303 -24.20 -14.54 2.69
C TYR A 303 -24.40 -13.97 4.10
N ARG A 304 -23.33 -13.39 4.66
CA ARG A 304 -23.30 -12.79 6.00
C ARG A 304 -22.97 -11.32 5.88
N VAL A 305 -23.81 -10.46 6.46
CA VAL A 305 -23.54 -9.02 6.58
C VAL A 305 -23.22 -8.72 8.04
N VAL A 306 -22.07 -8.10 8.27
CA VAL A 306 -21.60 -7.71 9.60
C VAL A 306 -21.50 -6.19 9.65
N TYR A 307 -22.16 -5.59 10.62
CA TYR A 307 -21.90 -4.22 11.04
C TYR A 307 -21.03 -4.27 12.28
N THR A 308 -19.85 -3.65 12.23
CA THR A 308 -18.97 -3.63 13.39
C THR A 308 -19.58 -2.87 14.56
N LYS A 309 -18.97 -2.95 15.74
CA LYS A 309 -19.35 -2.13 16.90
C LYS A 309 -18.73 -0.74 16.78
N GLY A 310 -19.30 0.27 17.43
CA GLY A 310 -18.79 1.65 17.37
C GLY A 310 -17.34 1.84 17.83
N ASP A 311 -16.78 0.89 18.59
CA ASP A 311 -15.41 0.85 19.07
C ASP A 311 -14.48 -0.07 18.26
N GLN A 312 -14.99 -0.70 17.19
CA GLN A 312 -14.26 -1.63 16.34
C GLN A 312 -14.34 -1.22 14.86
N THR A 313 -13.19 -1.03 14.22
CA THR A 313 -13.14 -0.75 12.77
C THR A 313 -13.41 -2.00 11.95
N ALA A 314 -13.94 -1.82 10.74
CA ALA A 314 -14.10 -2.91 9.77
C ALA A 314 -12.78 -3.66 9.51
N ASP A 315 -11.67 -2.93 9.39
CA ASP A 315 -10.34 -3.50 9.17
C ASP A 315 -9.91 -4.45 10.28
N ALA A 316 -10.06 -4.02 11.54
CA ALA A 316 -9.69 -4.84 12.70
C ALA A 316 -10.58 -6.09 12.82
N TYR A 317 -11.85 -5.99 12.40
CA TYR A 317 -12.75 -7.14 12.33
C TYR A 317 -12.31 -8.13 11.23
N ILE A 318 -12.02 -7.64 10.03
CA ILE A 318 -11.59 -8.48 8.90
C ILE A 318 -10.24 -9.14 9.19
N GLU A 319 -9.28 -8.41 9.76
CA GLU A 319 -7.97 -8.96 10.15
C GLU A 319 -8.09 -10.10 11.15
N ARG A 320 -8.91 -9.90 12.19
CA ARG A 320 -9.19 -10.95 13.18
C ARG A 320 -9.85 -12.17 12.53
N MET A 321 -10.84 -11.96 11.66
CA MET A 321 -11.54 -13.04 10.96
C MET A 321 -10.60 -13.83 10.03
N MET A 322 -9.72 -13.12 9.31
CA MET A 322 -8.69 -13.73 8.48
C MET A 322 -7.75 -14.63 9.29
N HIS A 323 -7.32 -14.17 10.47
CA HIS A 323 -6.45 -14.96 11.34
C HIS A 323 -7.16 -16.18 11.94
N GLU A 324 -8.41 -16.01 12.39
CA GLU A 324 -9.19 -17.09 13.02
C GLU A 324 -9.61 -18.18 12.02
N LEU A 325 -10.02 -17.80 10.80
CA LEU A 325 -10.56 -18.74 9.80
C LEU A 325 -9.54 -19.17 8.73
N GLY A 326 -8.41 -18.47 8.61
CA GLY A 326 -7.37 -18.74 7.61
C GLY A 326 -6.82 -20.17 7.56
N PRO A 327 -6.71 -20.91 8.70
CA PRO A 327 -6.29 -22.31 8.67
C PRO A 327 -7.30 -23.27 8.03
N ASP A 328 -8.60 -22.96 8.12
CA ASP A 328 -9.69 -23.88 7.77
C ASP A 328 -10.35 -23.56 6.41
N TYR A 329 -10.25 -22.32 5.93
CA TYR A 329 -10.89 -21.84 4.70
C TYR A 329 -9.89 -21.36 3.65
N SER A 330 -10.26 -21.53 2.37
CA SER A 330 -9.60 -20.79 1.29
C SER A 330 -10.23 -19.40 1.17
N ILE A 331 -9.70 -18.44 1.93
CA ILE A 331 -10.21 -17.07 2.00
C ILE A 331 -9.70 -16.21 0.84
N ARG A 332 -10.57 -15.38 0.29
CA ARG A 332 -10.25 -14.26 -0.59
C ARG A 332 -10.75 -12.94 0.03
N THR A 333 -9.87 -11.99 0.27
CA THR A 333 -10.22 -10.69 0.85
C THR A 333 -10.29 -9.63 -0.25
N VAL A 334 -11.39 -8.89 -0.31
CA VAL A 334 -11.65 -7.80 -1.25
C VAL A 334 -11.57 -6.46 -0.51
N THR A 335 -10.54 -5.67 -0.84
CA THR A 335 -10.30 -4.36 -0.24
C THR A 335 -9.27 -3.57 -1.06
N ASP A 336 -9.37 -2.25 -1.04
CA ASP A 336 -8.33 -1.36 -1.58
C ASP A 336 -7.40 -0.82 -0.48
N ASP A 337 -7.65 -1.15 0.79
CA ASP A 337 -6.79 -0.76 1.90
C ASP A 337 -5.46 -1.54 1.89
N LYS A 338 -4.35 -0.80 1.92
CA LYS A 338 -2.99 -1.37 1.83
C LYS A 338 -2.58 -2.14 3.08
N LEU A 339 -3.03 -1.73 4.27
CA LEU A 339 -2.74 -2.44 5.52
C LEU A 339 -3.47 -3.78 5.53
N LEU A 340 -4.76 -3.78 5.17
CA LEU A 340 -5.54 -5.01 5.12
C LEU A 340 -5.02 -5.99 4.05
N GLN A 341 -4.61 -5.48 2.88
CA GLN A 341 -3.92 -6.28 1.87
C GLN A 341 -2.60 -6.88 2.37
N PHE A 342 -1.83 -6.11 3.15
CA PHE A 342 -0.58 -6.59 3.73
C PHE A 342 -0.83 -7.72 4.75
N SER A 343 -1.80 -7.55 5.63
CA SER A 343 -2.20 -8.59 6.60
C SER A 343 -2.70 -9.87 5.91
N ALA A 344 -3.50 -9.75 4.84
CA ALA A 344 -3.93 -10.91 4.05
C ALA A 344 -2.75 -11.68 3.44
N VAL A 345 -1.76 -10.98 2.88
CA VAL A 345 -0.55 -11.60 2.30
C VAL A 345 0.28 -12.29 3.38
N HIS A 346 0.43 -11.68 4.56
CA HIS A 346 1.17 -12.25 5.68
C HIS A 346 0.56 -13.59 6.15
N GLU A 347 -0.77 -13.68 6.18
CA GLU A 347 -1.52 -14.89 6.56
C GLU A 347 -1.66 -15.92 5.42
N GLY A 348 -1.12 -15.64 4.22
CA GLY A 348 -1.21 -16.55 3.06
C GLY A 348 -2.62 -16.64 2.45
N ILE A 349 -3.41 -15.59 2.63
CA ILE A 349 -4.77 -15.41 2.12
C ILE A 349 -4.73 -14.69 0.76
N SER A 350 -5.67 -15.03 -0.13
CA SER A 350 -5.74 -14.39 -1.44
C SER A 350 -6.29 -12.96 -1.31
N ARG A 351 -5.63 -11.97 -1.90
CA ARG A 351 -6.14 -10.58 -1.96
C ARG A 351 -6.75 -10.26 -3.32
N MET A 352 -7.70 -9.34 -3.35
CA MET A 352 -8.33 -8.80 -4.55
C MET A 352 -8.69 -7.33 -4.30
N THR A 353 -8.52 -6.48 -5.31
CA THR A 353 -8.96 -5.07 -5.23
C THR A 353 -10.47 -4.97 -5.44
N SER A 354 -11.08 -3.88 -4.98
CA SER A 354 -12.53 -3.69 -5.16
C SER A 354 -12.90 -3.62 -6.64
N ARG A 355 -12.05 -2.98 -7.45
CA ARG A 355 -12.23 -2.87 -8.90
C ARG A 355 -12.18 -4.23 -9.61
N GLU A 356 -11.18 -5.06 -9.32
CA GLU A 356 -11.10 -6.42 -9.87
C GLU A 356 -12.36 -7.23 -9.51
N PHE A 357 -12.86 -7.05 -8.29
CA PHE A 357 -14.07 -7.75 -7.85
C PHE A 357 -15.34 -7.25 -8.55
N LEU A 358 -15.48 -5.94 -8.78
CA LEU A 358 -16.58 -5.37 -9.57
C LEU A 358 -16.58 -5.87 -11.02
N GLU A 359 -15.41 -6.02 -11.64
CA GLU A 359 -15.27 -6.62 -12.97
C GLU A 359 -15.72 -8.10 -12.98
N GLU A 360 -15.41 -8.85 -11.91
CA GLU A 360 -15.90 -10.22 -11.71
C GLU A 360 -17.43 -10.26 -11.54
N LEU A 361 -18.01 -9.37 -10.71
CA LEU A 361 -19.45 -9.26 -10.51
C LEU A 361 -20.18 -8.94 -11.82
N THR A 362 -19.65 -8.00 -12.60
CA THR A 362 -20.23 -7.61 -13.90
C THR A 362 -20.22 -8.77 -14.89
N ARG A 363 -19.09 -9.50 -14.97
CA ARG A 363 -18.97 -10.68 -15.82
C ARG A 363 -19.99 -11.75 -15.45
N ILE A 364 -20.11 -12.06 -14.16
CA ILE A 364 -21.08 -13.04 -13.65
C ILE A 364 -22.52 -12.58 -13.87
N GLY A 365 -22.82 -11.29 -13.68
CA GLY A 365 -24.14 -10.73 -13.96
C GLY A 365 -24.56 -10.92 -15.41
N ASN A 366 -23.62 -10.74 -16.35
CA ASN A 366 -23.86 -11.03 -17.77
C ASN A 366 -24.11 -12.52 -18.03
N GLU A 367 -23.33 -13.42 -17.41
CA GLU A 367 -23.53 -14.87 -17.52
C GLU A 367 -24.90 -15.33 -16.98
N ILE A 368 -25.31 -14.81 -15.81
CA ILE A 368 -26.63 -15.07 -15.22
C ILE A 368 -27.73 -14.62 -16.19
N THR A 369 -27.60 -13.43 -16.76
CA THR A 369 -28.58 -12.88 -17.71
C THR A 369 -28.68 -13.74 -18.96
N GLU A 370 -27.55 -14.18 -19.53
CA GLU A 370 -27.54 -15.09 -20.67
C GLU A 370 -28.13 -16.47 -20.34
N PHE A 371 -27.85 -17.00 -19.16
CA PHE A 371 -28.39 -18.27 -18.69
C PHE A 371 -29.90 -18.22 -18.53
N VAL A 372 -30.43 -17.15 -17.92
CA VAL A 372 -31.87 -16.91 -17.78
C VAL A 372 -32.53 -16.76 -19.15
N ARG A 373 -31.92 -16.04 -20.09
CA ARG A 373 -32.43 -15.92 -21.47
C ARG A 373 -32.53 -17.29 -22.16
N LYS A 374 -31.49 -18.11 -22.10
CA LYS A 374 -31.49 -19.47 -22.69
C LYS A 374 -32.52 -20.40 -22.03
N LEU A 375 -32.79 -20.24 -20.73
CA LEU A 375 -33.84 -20.98 -20.03
C LEU A 375 -35.25 -20.52 -20.45
N ALA A 376 -35.45 -19.23 -20.71
CA ALA A 376 -36.71 -18.71 -21.21
C ALA A 376 -36.97 -19.18 -22.66
N GLU A 377 -35.95 -19.19 -23.50
CA GLU A 377 -36.00 -19.66 -24.89
C GLU A 377 -36.19 -21.18 -25.02
N SER A 378 -35.75 -21.97 -24.03
CA SER A 378 -35.97 -23.44 -24.03
C SER A 378 -37.31 -23.88 -23.43
N LYS A 379 -38.05 -22.95 -22.80
CA LYS A 379 -39.40 -23.16 -22.28
C LYS A 379 -40.51 -22.56 -23.15
N ALA A 380 -40.15 -21.74 -24.15
CA ALA A 380 -41.01 -21.27 -25.22
C ALA A 380 -40.97 -22.25 -26.40
#